data_AF-A0A1G6FF83-F1
#
_entry.id   AF-A0A1G6FF83-F1
#
_cell.length_a   1.000
_cell.length_b   1.000
_cell.length_c   1.000
_cell.angle_alpha   90.00
_cell.angle_beta   90.00
_cell.angle_gamma   90.00
#
_symmetry.space_group_name_H-M   'P 1'
#
loop_
_entity.id
_entity.type
_entity.pdbx_description
1 polymer ?
#
loop_
_entity_poly.entity_id
_entity_poly.type
_entity_poly.pdbx_seq_one_letter_code
_entity_poly.pdbx_strand_id
1 'polypeptide(L)'
;MRKYADLAMIGIKEHTAYLNSVWANFLSKIVYLYMQFSLWNALFSSNAGRVIPLSRDETIRYIIVATLISTFMKCDVIAWINSQIQSGDVANQLIRPIDYKLMIFAKHIGTSLARIVIYTLPLGIVISVFYHGKIFCEEQLLYGIISILLAYMIQFLYSLIIGLMAFWLIVTWPLNMLLAAIYKLLSGSWIPAAMFPEFLAAINAFLPFRAIYAIPVTIITTPMSFENLCENLCVQLIWMAALFLLSEVCWFVGKNKLVVQGG
;
A
#
# COMPACT_ATOMS: atom_id res chain seq x y z
N MET A 1 -16.29 20.02 -4.93
CA MET A 1 -16.65 18.58 -5.03
C MET A 1 -16.59 18.05 -6.46
N ARG A 2 -17.36 18.56 -7.42
CA ARG A 2 -17.40 18.04 -8.82
C ARG A 2 -16.00 17.89 -9.47
N LYS A 3 -15.14 18.91 -9.34
CA LYS A 3 -13.76 18.89 -9.86
C LYS A 3 -12.92 17.69 -9.39
N TYR A 4 -13.04 17.30 -8.12
CA TYR A 4 -12.30 16.15 -7.57
C TYR A 4 -12.88 14.81 -8.01
N ALA A 5 -14.21 14.75 -8.18
CA ALA A 5 -14.86 13.58 -8.77
C ALA A 5 -14.43 13.36 -10.23
N ASP A 6 -14.30 14.45 -11.01
CA ASP A 6 -13.81 14.39 -12.39
C ASP A 6 -12.35 13.89 -12.44
N LEU A 7 -11.50 14.32 -11.50
CA LEU A 7 -10.12 13.82 -11.36
C LEU A 7 -10.06 12.34 -10.98
N ALA A 8 -10.94 11.88 -10.10
CA ALA A 8 -11.05 10.45 -9.79
C ALA A 8 -11.50 9.66 -11.03
N MET A 9 -12.45 10.18 -11.80
CA MET A 9 -12.89 9.58 -13.07
C MET A 9 -11.75 9.49 -14.08
N ILE A 10 -10.90 10.51 -14.16
CA ILE A 10 -9.68 10.46 -14.99
C ILE A 10 -8.76 9.32 -14.54
N GLY A 11 -8.53 9.17 -13.23
CA GLY A 11 -7.76 8.05 -12.68
C GLY A 11 -8.32 6.67 -13.06
N ILE A 12 -9.64 6.50 -13.02
CA ILE A 12 -10.30 5.27 -13.45
C ILE A 12 -10.01 5.02 -14.94
N LYS A 13 -10.26 6.01 -15.79
CA LYS A 13 -10.09 5.90 -17.25
C LYS A 13 -8.64 5.57 -17.64
N GLU A 14 -7.67 6.23 -17.04
CA GLU A 14 -6.25 5.96 -17.26
C GLU A 14 -5.88 4.53 -16.89
N HIS A 15 -6.42 4.01 -15.78
CA HIS A 15 -6.12 2.64 -15.36
C HIS A 15 -6.74 1.59 -16.28
N THR A 16 -7.94 1.86 -16.80
CA THR A 16 -8.67 0.94 -17.70
C THR A 16 -8.26 1.04 -19.16
N ALA A 17 -7.51 2.08 -19.55
CA ALA A 17 -7.15 2.32 -20.95
C ALA A 17 -6.33 1.17 -21.57
N TYR A 18 -5.50 0.49 -20.78
CA TYR A 18 -4.62 -0.57 -21.25
C TYR A 18 -5.07 -1.96 -20.73
N LEU A 19 -6.13 -2.50 -21.33
CA LEU A 19 -6.72 -3.80 -20.94
C LEU A 19 -5.70 -4.96 -20.92
N ASN A 20 -4.76 -4.99 -21.86
CA ASN A 20 -3.72 -6.03 -21.88
C ASN A 20 -2.85 -5.99 -20.62
N SER A 21 -2.52 -4.78 -20.14
CA SER A 21 -1.77 -4.61 -18.90
C SER A 21 -2.61 -5.05 -17.69
N VAL A 22 -3.92 -4.81 -17.73
CA VAL A 22 -4.84 -5.24 -16.68
C VAL A 22 -4.86 -6.76 -16.55
N TRP A 23 -5.04 -7.47 -17.66
CA TRP A 23 -5.02 -8.94 -17.68
C TRP A 23 -3.69 -9.51 -17.22
N ALA A 24 -2.57 -8.96 -17.69
CA ALA A 24 -1.24 -9.39 -17.27
C ALA A 24 -1.01 -9.18 -15.76
N ASN A 25 -1.44 -8.05 -15.21
CA ASN A 25 -1.35 -7.78 -13.77
C ASN A 25 -2.24 -8.73 -12.95
N PHE A 26 -3.45 -9.00 -13.42
CA PHE A 26 -4.36 -9.93 -12.74
C PHE A 26 -3.79 -11.35 -12.71
N LEU A 27 -3.31 -11.85 -13.86
CA LEU A 27 -2.66 -13.16 -13.94
C LEU A 27 -1.41 -13.22 -13.03
N SER A 28 -0.61 -12.15 -13.00
CA SER A 28 0.55 -12.07 -12.12
C SER A 28 0.18 -12.20 -10.65
N LYS A 29 -0.98 -11.68 -10.22
CA LYS A 29 -1.47 -11.83 -8.83
C LYS A 29 -1.90 -13.27 -8.52
N ILE A 30 -2.55 -13.95 -9.46
CA ILE A 30 -2.91 -15.37 -9.31
C ILE A 30 -1.65 -16.23 -9.20
N VAL A 31 -0.68 -16.02 -10.10
CA VAL A 31 0.60 -16.74 -10.09
C VAL A 31 1.37 -16.46 -8.79
N TYR A 32 1.41 -15.21 -8.33
CA TYR A 32 2.02 -14.85 -7.06
C TYR A 32 1.38 -15.58 -5.87
N LEU A 33 0.06 -15.62 -5.80
CA LEU A 33 -0.66 -16.29 -4.71
C LEU A 33 -0.41 -17.80 -4.72
N TYR A 34 -0.42 -18.43 -5.90
CA TYR A 34 -0.10 -19.85 -6.06
C TYR A 34 1.36 -20.16 -5.64
N MET A 35 2.30 -19.31 -6.04
CA MET A 35 3.71 -19.43 -5.67
C MET A 35 3.87 -19.34 -4.14
N GLN A 36 3.23 -18.37 -3.50
CA GLN A 36 3.26 -18.23 -2.04
C GLN A 36 2.65 -19.46 -1.37
N PHE A 37 1.48 -19.93 -1.80
CA PHE A 37 0.85 -21.12 -1.25
C PHE A 37 1.78 -22.35 -1.34
N SER A 38 2.42 -22.55 -2.49
CA SER A 38 3.36 -23.66 -2.72
C SER A 38 4.61 -23.54 -1.85
N LEU A 39 5.18 -22.34 -1.76
CA LEU A 39 6.36 -22.04 -0.95
C LEU A 39 6.10 -22.32 0.53
N TRP A 40 4.99 -21.80 1.08
CA TRP A 40 4.69 -22.00 2.49
C TRP A 40 4.32 -23.45 2.80
N ASN A 41 3.62 -24.15 1.91
CA ASN A 41 3.38 -25.58 2.08
C ASN A 41 4.68 -26.38 2.14
N ALA A 42 5.64 -26.08 1.27
CA ALA A 42 6.95 -26.74 1.25
C ALA A 42 7.79 -26.41 2.51
N LEU A 43 7.73 -25.16 2.98
CA LEU A 43 8.40 -24.76 4.22
C LEU A 43 7.81 -25.44 5.45
N PHE A 44 6.49 -25.56 5.55
CA PHE A 44 5.85 -26.25 6.68
C PHE A 44 6.00 -27.77 6.61
N SER A 45 6.07 -28.38 5.42
CA SER A 45 6.29 -29.84 5.28
C SER A 45 7.73 -30.27 5.57
N SER A 46 8.70 -29.38 5.38
CA SER A 46 10.13 -29.66 5.64
C SER A 46 10.59 -29.37 7.08
N ASN A 47 9.83 -28.60 7.86
CA ASN A 47 10.25 -28.12 9.19
C ASN A 47 9.72 -28.97 10.36
N ALA A 48 10.07 -30.25 10.41
CA ALA A 48 9.66 -31.17 11.49
C ALA A 48 10.33 -30.92 12.88
N GLY A 49 10.71 -29.69 13.23
CA GLY A 49 11.40 -29.43 14.50
C GLY A 49 11.74 -27.98 14.88
N ARG A 50 11.30 -26.96 14.13
CA ARG A 50 11.46 -25.55 14.54
C ARG A 50 10.10 -24.97 14.94
N VAL A 51 10.08 -24.26 16.06
CA VAL A 51 8.89 -23.51 16.50
C VAL A 51 8.72 -22.31 15.57
N ILE A 52 7.77 -22.41 14.64
CA ILE A 52 7.34 -21.29 13.80
C ILE A 52 6.22 -20.56 14.56
N PRO A 53 6.28 -19.23 14.75
CA PRO A 53 5.30 -18.49 15.53
C PRO A 53 3.85 -18.58 15.02
N LEU A 54 3.68 -18.82 13.72
CA LEU A 54 2.37 -18.97 13.07
C LEU A 54 2.20 -20.39 12.54
N SER A 55 1.00 -20.91 12.66
CA SER A 55 0.59 -22.14 11.98
C SER A 55 0.51 -21.94 10.46
N ARG A 56 0.46 -23.05 9.73
CA ARG A 56 0.29 -23.05 8.28
C ARG A 56 -0.99 -22.32 7.86
N ASP A 57 -2.11 -22.58 8.52
CA ASP A 57 -3.40 -21.96 8.17
C ASP A 57 -3.38 -20.44 8.41
N GLU A 58 -2.85 -20.00 9.55
CA GLU A 58 -2.71 -18.57 9.87
C GLU A 58 -1.82 -17.85 8.86
N THR A 59 -0.72 -18.49 8.44
CA THR A 59 0.20 -17.91 7.45
C THR A 59 -0.46 -17.78 6.08
N ILE A 60 -1.17 -18.82 5.62
CA ILE A 60 -1.89 -18.80 4.34
C ILE A 60 -2.99 -17.74 4.37
N ARG A 61 -3.76 -17.68 5.46
CA ARG A 61 -4.81 -16.67 5.68
C ARG A 61 -4.24 -15.25 5.60
N TYR A 62 -3.13 -15.01 6.31
CA TYR A 62 -2.42 -13.75 6.28
C TYR A 62 -2.03 -13.36 4.85
N ILE A 63 -1.43 -14.27 4.09
CA ILE A 63 -0.97 -14.00 2.71
C ILE A 63 -2.13 -13.72 1.77
N ILE A 64 -3.24 -14.44 1.91
CA ILE A 64 -4.46 -14.20 1.13
C ILE A 64 -4.92 -12.76 1.34
N VAL A 65 -5.08 -12.34 2.60
CA VAL A 65 -5.55 -10.99 2.94
C VAL A 65 -4.51 -9.92 2.54
N ALA A 66 -3.22 -10.16 2.78
CA ALA A 66 -2.15 -9.26 2.35
C ALA A 66 -2.15 -9.08 0.82
N THR A 67 -2.38 -10.15 0.07
CA THR A 67 -2.45 -10.10 -1.40
C THR A 67 -3.68 -9.31 -1.86
N LEU A 68 -4.85 -9.54 -1.24
CA LEU A 68 -6.08 -8.77 -1.52
C LEU A 68 -5.91 -7.28 -1.21
N ILE A 69 -5.29 -6.93 -0.08
CA ILE A 69 -5.01 -5.53 0.26
C ILE A 69 -4.00 -4.92 -0.73
N SER A 70 -3.02 -5.71 -1.19
CA SER A 70 -1.96 -5.22 -2.09
C SER A 70 -2.43 -4.79 -3.48
N THR A 71 -3.61 -5.24 -3.93
CA THR A 71 -4.12 -4.90 -5.27
C THR A 71 -4.47 -3.43 -5.39
N PHE A 72 -4.95 -2.81 -4.31
CA PHE A 72 -5.37 -1.40 -4.27
C PHE A 72 -4.44 -0.51 -3.45
N MET A 73 -3.56 -1.07 -2.61
CA MET A 73 -2.50 -0.31 -1.92
C MET A 73 -1.35 0.13 -2.82
N LYS A 74 -1.28 -0.34 -4.06
CA LYS A 74 -0.27 0.14 -5.01
C LYS A 74 -0.48 1.63 -5.26
N CYS A 75 0.56 2.44 -4.99
CA CYS A 75 0.52 3.88 -5.15
C CYS A 75 1.53 4.34 -6.22
N ASP A 76 1.03 4.85 -7.35
CA ASP A 76 1.87 5.31 -8.47
C ASP A 76 2.21 6.81 -8.40
N VAL A 77 1.90 7.44 -7.26
CA VAL A 77 2.09 8.89 -7.03
C VAL A 77 3.55 9.29 -7.22
N ILE A 78 4.50 8.48 -6.74
CA ILE A 78 5.93 8.75 -6.90
C ILE A 78 6.30 8.84 -8.38
N ALA A 79 5.90 7.86 -9.20
CA ALA A 79 6.20 7.83 -10.63
C ALA A 79 5.50 8.98 -11.36
N TRP A 80 4.25 9.27 -11.01
CA TRP A 80 3.48 10.35 -11.60
C TRP A 80 4.13 11.72 -11.34
N ILE A 81 4.46 12.05 -10.08
CA ILE A 81 5.13 13.33 -9.74
C ILE A 81 6.47 13.46 -10.48
N ASN A 82 7.28 12.39 -10.50
CA ASN A 82 8.55 12.38 -11.22
C ASN A 82 8.37 12.69 -12.71
N SER A 83 7.38 12.07 -13.36
CA SER A 83 7.10 12.32 -14.78
C SER A 83 6.71 13.78 -15.05
N GLN A 84 5.90 14.40 -14.17
CA GLN A 84 5.47 15.79 -14.32
C GLN A 84 6.60 16.80 -14.10
N ILE A 85 7.57 16.48 -13.24
CA ILE A 85 8.74 17.34 -13.03
C ILE A 85 9.69 17.23 -14.22
N GLN A 86 9.94 16.00 -14.70
CA GLN A 86 10.80 15.75 -15.85
C GLN A 86 10.23 16.36 -17.14
N SER A 87 8.90 16.33 -17.34
CA SER A 87 8.26 16.96 -18.50
C SER A 87 8.06 18.47 -18.37
N GLY A 88 8.25 19.05 -17.18
CA GLY A 88 7.96 20.44 -16.88
C GLY A 88 6.46 20.75 -16.65
N ASP A 89 5.56 19.80 -16.90
CA ASP A 89 4.10 19.97 -16.73
C ASP A 89 3.68 20.25 -15.29
N VAL A 90 4.55 19.98 -14.32
CA VAL A 90 4.32 20.33 -12.92
C VAL A 90 3.99 21.82 -12.75
N ALA A 91 4.57 22.72 -13.54
CA ALA A 91 4.24 24.15 -13.51
C ALA A 91 2.77 24.40 -13.87
N ASN A 92 2.28 23.74 -14.93
CA ASN A 92 0.88 23.82 -15.36
C ASN A 92 -0.07 23.27 -14.28
N GLN A 93 0.34 22.27 -13.51
CA GLN A 93 -0.47 21.74 -12.40
C GLN A 93 -0.53 22.72 -11.22
N LEU A 94 0.58 23.40 -10.92
CA LEU A 94 0.68 24.33 -9.79
C LEU A 94 -0.09 25.64 -9.99
N ILE A 95 -0.28 26.07 -11.24
CA ILE A 95 -1.04 27.29 -11.57
C ILE A 95 -2.56 27.06 -11.42
N ARG A 96 -3.03 25.79 -11.42
CA ARG A 96 -4.46 25.49 -11.28
C ARG A 96 -4.96 25.94 -9.90
N PRO A 97 -6.15 26.54 -9.80
CA PRO A 97 -6.74 26.97 -8.52
C PRO A 97 -7.36 25.78 -7.77
N ILE A 98 -6.57 24.74 -7.53
CA ILE A 98 -6.93 23.49 -6.85
C ILE A 98 -5.72 23.08 -6.02
N ASP A 99 -5.96 22.56 -4.82
CA ASP A 99 -4.86 22.03 -4.01
C ASP A 99 -4.20 20.84 -4.74
N TYR A 100 -2.89 20.94 -4.93
CA TYR A 100 -2.10 19.97 -5.70
C TYR A 100 -2.12 18.57 -5.06
N LYS A 101 -2.06 18.48 -3.73
CA LYS A 101 -2.04 17.20 -3.02
C LYS A 101 -3.41 16.54 -3.08
N LEU A 102 -4.49 17.30 -2.90
CA LEU A 102 -5.85 16.81 -3.05
C LEU A 102 -6.15 16.40 -4.49
N MET A 103 -5.60 17.09 -5.49
CA MET A 103 -5.71 16.69 -6.89
C MET A 103 -5.08 15.31 -7.13
N ILE A 104 -3.85 15.11 -6.66
CA ILE A 104 -3.15 13.82 -6.78
C ILE A 104 -3.92 12.74 -6.01
N PHE A 105 -4.37 13.05 -4.80
CA PHE A 105 -5.13 12.13 -3.97
C PHE A 105 -6.43 11.69 -4.63
N ALA A 106 -7.21 12.63 -5.18
CA ALA A 106 -8.45 12.34 -5.88
C ALA A 106 -8.22 11.42 -7.10
N LYS A 107 -7.19 11.72 -7.89
CA LYS A 107 -6.79 10.86 -9.02
C LYS A 107 -6.39 9.46 -8.53
N HIS A 108 -5.61 9.39 -7.46
CA HIS A 108 -5.17 8.11 -6.88
C HIS A 108 -6.35 7.28 -6.35
N ILE A 109 -7.30 7.89 -5.63
CA ILE A 109 -8.54 7.23 -5.21
C ILE A 109 -9.25 6.60 -6.41
N GLY A 110 -9.40 7.35 -7.51
CA GLY A 110 -9.99 6.83 -8.74
C GLY A 110 -9.29 5.57 -9.26
N THR A 111 -7.95 5.61 -9.35
CA THR A 111 -7.17 4.44 -9.76
C THR A 111 -7.34 3.25 -8.81
N SER A 112 -7.39 3.49 -7.51
CA SER A 112 -7.52 2.45 -6.48
C SER A 112 -8.92 1.84 -6.48
N LEU A 113 -9.98 2.62 -6.70
CA LEU A 113 -11.34 2.11 -6.88
C LEU A 113 -11.43 1.21 -8.11
N ALA A 114 -10.82 1.60 -9.23
CA ALA A 114 -10.75 0.74 -10.41
C ALA A 114 -10.03 -0.59 -10.08
N ARG A 115 -8.93 -0.54 -9.33
CA ARG A 115 -8.19 -1.73 -8.88
C ARG A 115 -9.01 -2.66 -8.00
N ILE A 116 -9.84 -2.10 -7.12
CA ILE A 116 -10.73 -2.90 -6.27
C ILE A 116 -11.69 -3.72 -7.14
N VAL A 117 -12.35 -3.06 -8.10
CA VAL A 117 -13.34 -3.72 -8.97
C VAL A 117 -12.67 -4.73 -9.91
N ILE A 118 -11.52 -4.39 -10.47
CA ILE A 118 -10.86 -5.18 -11.52
C ILE A 118 -10.00 -6.32 -10.96
N TYR A 119 -9.37 -6.11 -9.79
CA TYR A 119 -8.45 -7.10 -9.22
C TYR A 119 -8.97 -7.69 -7.92
N THR A 120 -9.39 -6.86 -6.95
CA THR A 120 -9.76 -7.37 -5.62
C THR A 120 -10.99 -8.25 -5.67
N LEU A 121 -12.07 -7.81 -6.33
CA LEU A 121 -13.30 -8.59 -6.40
C LEU A 121 -13.10 -9.92 -7.16
N PRO A 122 -12.52 -9.95 -8.38
CA PRO A 122 -12.33 -11.20 -9.09
C PRO A 122 -11.34 -12.13 -8.39
N LEU A 123 -10.27 -11.59 -7.79
CA LEU A 123 -9.34 -12.40 -7.01
C LEU A 123 -10.01 -12.97 -5.76
N GLY A 124 -10.87 -12.20 -5.09
CA GLY A 124 -11.67 -12.67 -3.96
C GLY A 124 -12.61 -13.82 -4.35
N ILE A 125 -13.25 -13.73 -5.52
CA ILE A 125 -14.08 -14.83 -6.06
C ILE A 125 -13.22 -16.08 -6.29
N VAL A 126 -12.07 -15.94 -6.97
CA VAL A 126 -11.14 -17.06 -7.18
C VAL A 126 -10.74 -17.69 -5.85
N ILE A 127 -10.34 -16.89 -4.87
CA ILE A 127 -9.97 -17.37 -3.53
C ILE A 127 -11.13 -18.11 -2.87
N SER A 128 -12.36 -17.60 -2.93
CA SER A 128 -13.52 -18.24 -2.30
C SER A 128 -13.86 -19.62 -2.88
N VAL A 129 -13.49 -19.88 -4.15
CA VAL A 129 -13.70 -21.18 -4.80
C VAL A 129 -12.61 -22.19 -4.40
N PHE A 130 -11.37 -21.74 -4.21
CA PHE A 130 -10.22 -22.62 -3.95
C PHE A 130 -9.87 -22.78 -2.46
N TYR A 131 -10.21 -21.80 -1.62
CA TYR A 131 -9.90 -21.80 -0.18
C TYR A 131 -11.19 -21.78 0.65
N HIS A 132 -11.39 -22.84 1.44
CA HIS A 132 -12.60 -23.07 2.23
C HIS A 132 -12.42 -22.72 3.72
N GLY A 133 -11.27 -22.18 4.11
CA GLY A 133 -11.01 -21.75 5.49
C GLY A 133 -11.66 -20.40 5.81
N LYS A 134 -11.85 -20.11 7.10
CA LYS A 134 -12.30 -18.78 7.52
C LYS A 134 -11.18 -17.77 7.27
N ILE A 135 -11.39 -16.83 6.36
CA ILE A 135 -10.37 -15.83 6.01
C ILE A 135 -10.39 -14.64 6.98
N PHE A 136 -11.60 -14.23 7.38
CA PHE A 136 -11.84 -12.99 8.12
C PHE A 136 -12.32 -13.27 9.54
N CYS A 137 -11.89 -12.43 10.49
CA CYS A 137 -12.49 -12.34 11.82
C CYS A 137 -13.72 -11.42 11.75
N GLU A 138 -14.90 -12.01 11.63
CA GLU A 138 -16.17 -11.29 11.42
C GLU A 138 -16.44 -10.23 12.49
N GLU A 139 -16.13 -10.54 13.76
CA GLU A 139 -16.29 -9.64 14.91
C GLU A 139 -15.42 -8.38 14.83
N GLN A 140 -14.31 -8.45 14.09
CA GLN A 140 -13.32 -7.38 13.97
C GLN A 140 -13.36 -6.68 12.61
N LEU A 141 -14.29 -7.07 11.73
CA LEU A 141 -14.33 -6.61 10.34
C LEU A 141 -14.43 -5.09 10.23
N LEU A 142 -15.23 -4.45 11.09
CA LEU A 142 -15.35 -2.99 11.12
C LEU A 142 -14.01 -2.31 11.44
N TYR A 143 -13.29 -2.78 12.46
CA TYR A 143 -11.96 -2.28 12.82
C TYR A 143 -10.93 -2.56 11.72
N GLY A 144 -11.04 -3.71 11.04
CA GLY A 144 -10.23 -4.04 9.87
C GLY A 144 -10.44 -3.06 8.72
N ILE A 145 -11.68 -2.67 8.42
CA ILE A 145 -12.00 -1.66 7.40
C ILE A 145 -11.41 -0.30 7.79
N ILE A 146 -11.58 0.14 9.04
CA ILE A 146 -10.99 1.38 9.55
C ILE A 146 -9.47 1.34 9.40
N SER A 147 -8.84 0.22 9.77
CA SER A 147 -7.40 0.03 9.67
C SER A 147 -6.91 0.07 8.22
N ILE A 148 -7.65 -0.52 7.28
CA ILE A 148 -7.34 -0.43 5.84
C ILE A 148 -7.41 1.03 5.35
N LEU A 149 -8.40 1.81 5.78
CA LEU A 149 -8.52 3.21 5.40
C LEU A 149 -7.35 4.05 5.93
N LEU A 150 -6.95 3.83 7.19
CA LEU A 150 -5.78 4.47 7.76
C LEU A 150 -4.50 4.06 7.03
N ALA A 151 -4.31 2.77 6.79
CA ALA A 151 -3.18 2.25 6.02
C ALA A 151 -3.10 2.86 4.61
N TYR A 152 -4.24 3.05 3.95
CA TYR A 152 -4.31 3.67 2.64
C TYR A 152 -3.85 5.13 2.66
N MET A 153 -4.27 5.88 3.68
CA MET A 153 -3.81 7.26 3.89
C MET A 153 -2.32 7.32 4.19
N ILE A 154 -1.80 6.45 5.06
CA ILE A 154 -0.37 6.36 5.39
C ILE A 154 0.45 6.05 4.13
N GLN A 155 0.01 5.07 3.31
CA GLN A 155 0.66 4.70 2.07
C GLN A 155 0.69 5.86 1.06
N PHE A 156 -0.42 6.60 0.95
CA PHE A 156 -0.48 7.78 0.09
C PHE A 156 0.47 8.88 0.57
N LEU A 157 0.45 9.23 1.87
CA LEU A 157 1.31 10.26 2.44
C LEU A 157 2.80 9.90 2.32
N TYR A 158 3.16 8.65 2.60
CA TYR A 158 4.49 8.12 2.37
C TYR A 158 4.94 8.30 0.91
N SER A 159 4.08 7.89 -0.03
CA SER A 159 4.36 7.99 -1.47
C SER A 159 4.43 9.45 -1.94
N LEU A 160 3.62 10.33 -1.35
CA LEU A 160 3.61 11.76 -1.63
C LEU A 160 4.93 12.38 -1.16
N ILE A 161 5.38 12.12 0.07
CA ILE A 161 6.64 12.64 0.61
C ILE A 161 7.81 12.25 -0.31
N ILE A 162 7.91 10.97 -0.70
CA ILE A 162 8.97 10.50 -1.59
C ILE A 162 8.86 11.16 -2.97
N GLY A 163 7.64 11.27 -3.51
CA GLY A 163 7.43 11.97 -4.78
C GLY A 163 7.84 13.44 -4.72
N LEU A 164 7.57 14.12 -3.62
CA LEU A 164 7.98 15.51 -3.41
C LEU A 164 9.50 15.68 -3.31
N MET A 165 10.26 14.64 -2.91
CA MET A 165 11.73 14.70 -2.90
C MET A 165 12.31 15.02 -4.28
N ALA A 166 11.57 14.72 -5.35
CA ALA A 166 11.92 15.07 -6.72
C ALA A 166 12.03 16.59 -6.98
N PHE A 167 11.50 17.45 -6.10
CA PHE A 167 11.71 18.89 -6.19
C PHE A 167 13.15 19.32 -5.87
N TRP A 168 13.92 18.48 -5.16
CA TRP A 168 15.32 18.76 -4.83
C TRP A 168 16.31 17.85 -5.53
N LEU A 169 15.89 16.64 -5.91
CA LEU A 169 16.74 15.62 -6.50
C LEU A 169 16.58 15.59 -8.02
N ILE A 170 17.69 15.73 -8.74
CA ILE A 170 17.73 15.63 -10.20
C ILE A 170 17.38 14.20 -10.66
N VAL A 171 17.83 13.19 -9.90
CA VAL A 171 17.61 11.77 -10.19
C VAL A 171 17.01 11.08 -8.96
N THR A 172 15.76 10.63 -9.07
CA THR A 172 14.99 10.04 -7.96
C THR A 172 14.86 8.53 -8.06
N TRP A 173 15.17 7.95 -9.23
CA TRP A 173 15.00 6.52 -9.48
C TRP A 173 15.76 5.61 -8.50
N PRO A 174 17.06 5.83 -8.17
CA PRO A 174 17.78 4.99 -7.22
C PRO A 174 17.16 5.03 -5.82
N LEU A 175 16.75 6.22 -5.37
CA LEU A 175 16.09 6.42 -4.08
C LEU A 175 14.76 5.66 -4.03
N ASN A 176 13.95 5.77 -5.10
CA ASN A 176 12.69 5.06 -5.21
C ASN A 176 12.87 3.54 -5.14
N MET A 177 13.91 2.99 -5.79
CA MET A 177 14.20 1.56 -5.73
C MET A 177 14.59 1.10 -4.33
N LEU A 178 15.50 1.83 -3.67
CA LEU A 178 15.94 1.51 -2.32
C LEU A 178 14.77 1.53 -1.34
N LEU A 179 13.97 2.60 -1.36
CA LEU A 179 12.80 2.75 -0.49
C LEU A 179 11.72 1.70 -0.79
N ALA A 180 11.53 1.33 -2.05
CA ALA A 180 10.61 0.25 -2.42
C ALA A 180 11.08 -1.11 -1.90
N ALA A 181 12.39 -1.38 -1.88
CA ALA A 181 12.93 -2.62 -1.33
C ALA A 181 12.76 -2.69 0.19
N ILE A 182 13.09 -1.62 0.90
CA ILE A 182 12.90 -1.49 2.36
C ILE A 182 11.42 -1.67 2.72
N TYR A 183 10.53 -0.96 2.02
CA TYR A 183 9.09 -1.06 2.19
C TYR A 183 8.56 -2.49 1.99
N LYS A 184 8.95 -3.17 0.90
CA LYS A 184 8.51 -4.55 0.63
C LYS A 184 8.96 -5.51 1.73
N LEU A 185 10.19 -5.35 2.22
CA LEU A 185 10.75 -6.19 3.27
C LEU A 185 10.06 -5.97 4.62
N LEU A 186 9.93 -4.71 5.05
CA LEU A 186 9.50 -4.36 6.40
C LEU A 186 7.99 -4.21 6.57
N SER A 187 7.23 -4.02 5.49
CA SER A 187 5.77 -3.87 5.55
C SER A 187 5.03 -5.11 6.07
N GLY A 188 5.67 -6.27 6.00
CA GLY A 188 5.03 -7.55 6.28
C GLY A 188 4.14 -8.03 5.15
N SER A 189 4.23 -7.47 3.94
CA SER A 189 3.40 -7.89 2.80
C SER A 189 3.77 -9.26 2.22
N TRP A 190 5.03 -9.70 2.36
CA TRP A 190 5.53 -10.97 1.84
C TRP A 190 5.70 -12.04 2.92
N ILE A 191 6.11 -11.61 4.12
CA ILE A 191 6.32 -12.47 5.28
C ILE A 191 5.54 -11.82 6.43
N PRO A 192 4.69 -12.55 7.15
CA PRO A 192 3.99 -12.01 8.31
C PRO A 192 4.96 -11.36 9.29
N ALA A 193 4.67 -10.15 9.74
CA ALA A 193 5.55 -9.42 10.66
C ALA A 193 5.80 -10.17 11.99
N ALA A 194 4.85 -11.03 12.39
CA ALA A 194 4.99 -11.92 13.55
C ALA A 194 6.13 -12.95 13.42
N MET A 195 6.61 -13.19 12.20
CA MET A 195 7.72 -14.11 11.93
C MET A 195 9.06 -13.39 11.76
N PHE A 196 9.11 -12.07 11.99
CA PHE A 196 10.36 -11.32 11.89
C PHE A 196 11.30 -11.70 13.04
N PRO A 197 12.61 -11.86 12.78
CA PRO A 197 13.60 -11.97 13.84
C PRO A 197 13.61 -10.69 14.69
N GLU A 198 14.04 -10.81 15.93
CA GLU A 198 14.00 -9.74 16.93
C GLU A 198 14.56 -8.41 16.43
N PHE A 199 15.69 -8.45 15.72
CA PHE A 199 16.31 -7.28 15.09
C PHE A 199 15.37 -6.56 14.10
N LEU A 200 14.71 -7.31 13.20
CA LEU A 200 13.78 -6.72 12.22
C LEU A 200 12.49 -6.27 12.89
N ALA A 201 12.01 -6.98 13.90
CA ALA A 201 10.84 -6.58 14.68
C ALA A 201 11.08 -5.25 15.40
N ALA A 202 12.25 -5.07 16.03
CA ALA A 202 12.64 -3.83 16.68
C ALA A 202 12.68 -2.65 15.70
N ILE A 203 13.31 -2.82 14.54
CA ILE A 203 13.33 -1.79 13.49
C ILE A 203 11.91 -1.44 13.02
N ASN A 204 11.08 -2.46 12.78
CA ASN A 204 9.73 -2.25 12.27
C ASN A 204 8.79 -1.60 13.30
N ALA A 205 9.10 -1.69 14.59
CA ALA A 205 8.36 -1.00 15.64
C ALA A 205 8.49 0.53 15.54
N PHE A 206 9.64 1.03 15.07
CA PHE A 206 9.94 2.47 14.93
C PHE A 206 9.65 3.03 13.52
N LEU A 207 9.14 2.22 12.60
CA LEU A 207 8.89 2.63 11.21
C LEU A 207 7.40 2.55 10.86
N PRO A 208 6.93 3.32 9.87
CA PRO A 208 5.52 3.32 9.48
C PRO A 208 5.11 2.07 8.69
N PHE A 209 6.06 1.20 8.30
CA PHE A 209 5.79 0.16 7.32
C PHE A 209 4.79 -0.91 7.81
N ARG A 210 4.87 -1.29 9.09
CA ARG A 210 3.86 -2.18 9.69
C ARG A 210 2.45 -1.60 9.65
N ALA A 211 2.32 -0.27 9.76
CA ALA A 211 1.04 0.43 9.75
C ALA A 211 0.33 0.40 8.39
N ILE A 212 1.06 0.06 7.31
CA ILE A 212 0.54 0.00 5.94
C ILE A 212 -0.01 -1.40 5.59
N TYR A 213 0.63 -2.48 6.03
CA TYR A 213 0.20 -3.86 5.69
C TYR A 213 0.04 -4.76 6.91
N ALA A 214 1.07 -4.92 7.74
CA ALA A 214 1.02 -5.89 8.83
C ALA A 214 -0.16 -5.66 9.80
N ILE A 215 -0.39 -4.41 10.23
CA ILE A 215 -1.48 -4.07 11.14
C ILE A 215 -2.87 -4.41 10.54
N PRO A 216 -3.27 -3.86 9.37
CA PRO A 216 -4.60 -4.14 8.82
C PRO A 216 -4.79 -5.62 8.49
N VAL A 217 -3.75 -6.32 8.01
CA VAL A 217 -3.84 -7.76 7.74
C VAL A 217 -4.06 -8.53 9.04
N THR A 218 -3.31 -8.21 10.11
CA THR A 218 -3.41 -8.93 11.40
C THR A 218 -4.78 -8.70 12.06
N ILE A 219 -5.29 -7.46 12.06
CA ILE A 219 -6.64 -7.14 12.58
C ILE A 219 -7.73 -7.95 11.87
N ILE A 220 -7.55 -8.23 10.58
CA ILE A 220 -8.55 -8.94 9.78
C ILE A 220 -8.45 -10.45 9.95
N THR A 221 -7.25 -10.98 10.22
CA THR A 221 -6.95 -12.42 10.14
C THR A 221 -6.81 -13.11 11.50
N THR A 222 -6.49 -12.36 12.55
CA THR A 222 -6.14 -12.87 13.87
C THR A 222 -7.02 -12.24 14.95
N PRO A 223 -7.81 -13.05 15.70
CA PRO A 223 -8.55 -12.55 16.86
C PRO A 223 -7.61 -11.93 17.89
N MET A 224 -8.00 -10.80 18.47
CA MET A 224 -7.19 -10.08 19.46
C MET A 224 -8.09 -9.31 20.43
N SER A 225 -7.55 -8.98 21.60
CA SER A 225 -8.25 -8.18 22.61
C SER A 225 -8.59 -6.78 22.09
N PHE A 226 -9.60 -6.15 22.67
CA PHE A 226 -9.97 -4.77 22.35
C PHE A 226 -8.83 -3.78 22.61
N GLU A 227 -8.04 -4.00 23.66
CA GLU A 227 -6.85 -3.21 23.96
C GLU A 227 -5.82 -3.25 22.82
N ASN A 228 -5.50 -4.46 22.32
CA ASN A 228 -4.57 -4.62 21.20
C ASN A 228 -5.12 -4.02 19.90
N LEU A 229 -6.44 -4.07 19.66
CA LEU A 229 -7.06 -3.37 18.53
C LEU A 229 -6.85 -1.86 18.63
N CYS A 230 -7.12 -1.28 19.79
CA CYS A 230 -6.94 0.14 20.04
C CYS A 230 -5.47 0.56 19.88
N GLU A 231 -4.53 -0.19 20.43
CA GLU A 231 -3.10 0.09 20.29
C GLU A 231 -2.68 0.13 18.81
N ASN A 232 -3.08 -0.87 18.03
CA ASN A 232 -2.75 -0.95 16.61
C ASN A 232 -3.34 0.22 15.80
N LEU A 233 -4.60 0.60 16.07
CA LEU A 233 -5.23 1.75 15.42
C LEU A 233 -4.58 3.07 15.85
N CYS A 234 -4.20 3.21 17.12
CA CYS A 234 -3.46 4.37 17.62
C CYS A 234 -2.10 4.50 16.93
N VAL A 235 -1.37 3.41 16.73
CA VAL A 235 -0.10 3.41 15.96
C VAL A 235 -0.34 3.93 14.54
N GLN A 236 -1.40 3.49 13.86
CA GLN A 236 -1.73 4.00 12.53
C GLN A 236 -2.08 5.49 12.55
N LEU A 237 -2.87 5.94 13.53
CA LEU A 237 -3.24 7.36 13.66
C LEU A 237 -2.01 8.25 13.91
N ILE A 238 -1.10 7.83 14.79
CA ILE A 238 0.14 8.56 15.07
C ILE A 238 0.98 8.70 13.80
N TRP A 239 1.17 7.60 13.06
CA TRP A 239 1.94 7.64 11.81
C TRP A 239 1.25 8.45 10.71
N MET A 240 -0.07 8.36 10.60
CA MET A 240 -0.84 9.18 9.67
C MET A 240 -0.64 10.66 9.96
N ALA A 241 -0.77 11.08 11.23
CA ALA A 241 -0.56 12.46 11.65
C ALA A 241 0.89 12.93 11.41
N ALA A 242 1.88 12.10 11.78
CA ALA A 242 3.29 12.41 11.59
C ALA A 242 3.66 12.59 10.12
N LEU A 243 3.22 11.67 9.25
CA LEU A 243 3.46 11.76 7.80
C LEU A 243 2.66 12.91 7.16
N PHE A 244 1.47 13.22 7.66
CA PHE A 244 0.72 14.37 7.19
C PHE A 244 1.50 15.67 7.44
N LEU A 245 1.95 15.89 8.68
CA LEU A 245 2.76 17.05 9.06
C LEU A 245 4.07 17.11 8.24
N LEU A 246 4.76 15.98 8.09
CA LEU A 246 5.97 15.91 7.29
C LEU A 246 5.70 16.25 5.82
N SER A 247 4.58 15.79 5.26
CA SER A 247 4.19 16.11 3.88
C SER A 247 3.89 17.60 3.69
N GLU A 248 3.30 18.27 4.68
CA GLU A 248 3.07 19.72 4.66
C GLU A 248 4.39 20.50 4.70
N VAL A 249 5.33 20.08 5.56
CA VAL A 249 6.67 20.68 5.63
C VAL A 249 7.43 20.50 4.31
N CYS A 250 7.46 19.27 3.78
CA CYS A 250 8.08 18.99 2.47
C CYS A 250 7.45 19.84 1.37
N TRP A 251 6.11 19.94 1.34
CA TRP A 251 5.42 20.76 0.34
C TRP A 251 5.79 22.25 0.45
N PHE A 252 5.76 22.80 1.67
CA PHE A 252 6.03 24.22 1.91
C PHE A 252 7.45 24.61 1.53
N VAL A 253 8.44 23.76 1.85
CA VAL A 253 9.85 24.01 1.52
C VAL A 253 10.12 23.73 0.04
N GLY A 254 9.49 22.69 -0.53
CA GLY A 254 9.78 22.20 -1.88
C GLY A 254 9.23 23.08 -2.98
N LYS A 255 8.03 23.65 -2.81
CA LYS A 255 7.40 24.50 -3.84
C LYS A 255 8.25 25.72 -4.23
N ASN A 256 9.09 26.22 -3.32
CA ASN A 256 9.95 27.38 -3.56
C ASN A 256 11.28 27.01 -4.23
N LYS A 257 11.63 25.71 -4.31
CA LYS A 257 12.87 25.22 -4.92
C LYS A 257 12.65 24.52 -6.27
N LEU A 258 11.43 24.59 -6.80
CA LEU A 258 11.10 23.96 -8.06
C LEU A 258 11.94 24.57 -9.20
N VAL A 259 12.86 23.76 -9.73
CA VAL A 259 13.54 24.05 -11.01
C VAL A 259 12.83 23.24 -12.07
N VAL A 260 12.12 23.93 -12.98
CA VAL A 260 11.47 23.29 -14.12
C VAL A 260 12.55 22.89 -15.10
N GLN A 261 12.73 21.58 -15.31
CA GLN A 261 13.78 21.01 -16.17
C GLN A 261 13.32 20.86 -17.64
N GLY A 262 12.03 21.07 -17.92
CA GLY A 262 11.44 20.95 -19.24
C GLY A 262 11.19 22.31 -19.89
N GLY A 263 12.21 22.85 -20.57
CA GLY A 263 12.10 24.00 -21.48
C GLY A 263 12.24 25.37 -20.83
#